data_AF-A0A1G4W766-F1
#
_entry.id   AF-A0A1G4W766-F1
#
_cell.length_a   1.000
_cell.length_b   1.000
_cell.length_c   1.000
_cell.angle_alpha   90.00
_cell.angle_beta   90.00
_cell.angle_gamma   90.00
#
_symmetry.space_group_name_H-M   'P 1'
#
loop_
_entity.id
_entity.type
_entity.pdbx_description
1 polymer ?
#
loop_
_entity_poly.entity_id
_entity_poly.type
_entity_poly.pdbx_seq_one_letter_code
_entity_poly.pdbx_strand_id
1 'polypeptide(L)'
;MFCEKCGTKNPDDAKFCEKCGAPLNNAPAASSQPAGAPKASKPLPIKGIVAAIAVVAVLVVGFIFVQKMGRTIDLNKYMTVDASGYDGYGTAVVTVDWDAIEEKYGEKLSLNKKATDELGIFSSLVTPMDALEDVVNVSLDKRNQLSNGDVVKYTWKISEDYKEYLNCTLKFKDGEHKVEGLTEVVKFDPFAEVTVTFDGVSPNGNAKCEYSGSDFSPYDFYFDNNGNLKNGDKVTLNVSVSDLSYYAERNGKIPASTSMEYTVSGLPEYALSYASLSDDFKKYVQKEAEDAISSYVAKNYSKSSSLTNLTYAGYVFNSVKDGSYANPANYLHVIFTGTVSNSDGNFHETMVYFPVRFYNILINGSEITANDNHDIEGYSSLDGWGSTIGYTNPLTCYAELTESYKDNYNNEAGDGIEVYSTHEDITKIDDISVDFRNALYVEAKDTIESYIAKNYTEGTTLTEFGGFGEYLLVAKSIGTDFAKNNKYFIVYKGTLSNSKNRFKAVTVYFPVEFDGVTKLPTGEYIVSTHKGTVGYSSIPDSWYSTIGYTDGAEMYNAIVTSNRDNYTYDMTEELKAFGE
;
A
#
# COMPACT_ATOMS: atom_id res chain seq x y z
N MET A 1 -62.32 38.78 7.74
CA MET A 1 -63.04 39.46 8.84
C MET A 1 -62.15 39.55 10.10
N PHE A 2 -62.59 40.15 11.21
CA PHE A 2 -61.84 40.15 12.48
C PHE A 2 -62.55 39.30 13.54
N CYS A 3 -61.80 38.54 14.34
CA CYS A 3 -62.36 37.70 15.39
C CYS A 3 -62.74 38.50 16.64
N GLU A 4 -64.04 38.55 16.98
CA GLU A 4 -64.56 39.23 18.17
C GLU A 4 -63.99 38.68 19.50
N LYS A 5 -63.45 37.46 19.50
CA LYS A 5 -62.86 36.82 20.69
C LYS A 5 -61.38 37.12 20.93
N CYS A 6 -60.59 37.45 19.91
CA CYS A 6 -59.13 37.63 20.03
C CYS A 6 -58.49 38.66 19.10
N GLY A 7 -59.28 39.44 18.35
CA GLY A 7 -58.80 40.52 17.47
C GLY A 7 -58.04 40.07 16.22
N THR A 8 -57.87 38.77 15.97
CA THR A 8 -57.12 38.27 14.80
C THR A 8 -57.88 38.52 13.50
N LYS A 9 -57.18 39.05 12.48
CA LYS A 9 -57.71 39.21 11.13
C LYS A 9 -57.65 37.87 10.40
N ASN A 10 -58.81 37.37 10.02
CA ASN A 10 -58.99 36.13 9.26
C ASN A 10 -59.45 36.45 7.82
N PRO A 11 -59.44 35.49 6.89
CA PRO A 11 -60.18 35.57 5.62
C PRO A 11 -61.67 35.94 5.83
N ASP A 12 -62.34 36.41 4.78
CA ASP A 12 -63.75 36.85 4.85
C ASP A 12 -64.77 35.70 4.72
N ASP A 13 -64.31 34.51 4.30
CA ASP A 13 -65.06 33.26 4.22
C ASP A 13 -64.75 32.27 5.36
N ALA A 14 -63.80 32.62 6.24
CA ALA A 14 -63.37 31.78 7.36
C ALA A 14 -64.51 31.49 8.35
N LYS A 15 -64.80 30.21 8.57
CA LYS A 15 -65.87 29.77 9.50
C LYS A 15 -65.46 29.84 10.97
N PHE A 16 -64.16 29.65 11.23
CA PHE A 16 -63.55 29.65 12.56
C PHE A 16 -62.25 30.46 12.53
N CYS A 17 -61.85 31.01 13.67
CA CYS A 17 -60.64 31.82 13.78
C CYS A 17 -59.37 30.94 13.77
N GLU A 18 -58.48 31.17 12.81
CA GLU A 18 -57.22 30.44 12.62
C GLU A 18 -56.35 30.37 13.89
N LYS A 19 -56.35 31.44 14.70
CA LYS A 19 -55.54 31.55 15.93
C LYS A 19 -56.18 30.95 17.19
N CYS A 20 -57.51 30.76 17.24
CA CYS A 20 -58.19 30.42 18.51
C CYS A 20 -59.45 29.53 18.38
N GLY A 21 -59.78 29.05 17.19
CA GLY A 21 -60.93 28.17 16.94
C GLY A 21 -62.32 28.80 17.09
N ALA A 22 -62.45 30.05 17.55
CA ALA A 22 -63.75 30.67 17.76
C ALA A 22 -64.54 30.85 16.44
N PRO A 23 -65.83 30.46 16.36
CA PRO A 23 -66.64 30.63 15.16
C PRO A 23 -66.86 32.11 14.82
N LEU A 24 -66.82 32.45 13.53
CA LEU A 24 -66.77 33.86 13.07
C LEU A 24 -68.09 34.41 12.50
N ASN A 25 -69.08 33.55 12.19
CA ASN A 25 -70.35 33.96 11.59
C ASN A 25 -71.55 33.54 12.46
N ASN A 26 -72.45 34.47 12.79
CA ASN A 26 -73.69 34.22 13.55
C ASN A 26 -74.84 35.15 13.10
N ALA A 27 -75.99 34.57 12.74
CA ALA A 27 -77.24 35.22 12.37
C ALA A 27 -78.42 34.23 12.61
N PRO A 28 -79.68 34.67 12.82
CA PRO A 28 -80.39 34.31 14.06
C PRO A 28 -81.47 33.20 13.96
N ALA A 29 -82.05 32.86 15.11
CA ALA A 29 -82.87 31.66 15.35
C ALA A 29 -84.40 31.82 15.09
N ALA A 30 -85.07 30.69 14.80
CA ALA A 30 -86.52 30.51 14.95
C ALA A 30 -86.94 29.03 15.17
N SER A 31 -87.91 28.86 16.09
CA SER A 31 -89.02 27.87 16.29
C SER A 31 -89.28 26.67 15.33
N SER A 32 -90.21 25.71 15.56
CA SER A 32 -91.37 25.59 16.47
C SER A 32 -91.80 24.13 16.81
N GLN A 33 -92.68 23.96 17.81
CA GLN A 33 -93.59 22.80 18.07
C GLN A 33 -94.87 22.87 17.16
N PRO A 34 -95.95 22.04 17.26
CA PRO A 34 -96.31 20.90 18.15
C PRO A 34 -96.72 19.61 17.35
N ALA A 35 -97.53 18.60 17.74
CA ALA A 35 -98.41 18.26 18.89
C ALA A 35 -98.68 16.71 18.99
N GLY A 36 -99.32 16.22 20.06
CA GLY A 36 -99.96 14.88 20.11
C GLY A 36 -100.26 14.35 21.54
N ALA A 37 -101.51 14.00 21.85
CA ALA A 37 -102.02 13.60 23.20
C ALA A 37 -103.32 12.75 23.05
N PRO A 38 -104.04 12.24 24.10
CA PRO A 38 -103.96 12.45 25.56
C PRO A 38 -103.85 11.10 26.37
N LYS A 39 -104.51 10.69 27.48
CA LYS A 39 -105.68 11.17 28.27
C LYS A 39 -105.86 10.51 29.68
N ALA A 40 -105.82 11.31 30.75
CA ALA A 40 -106.38 11.04 32.11
C ALA A 40 -105.75 9.88 32.96
N SER A 41 -105.93 9.76 34.30
CA SER A 41 -106.83 10.45 35.25
C SER A 41 -106.19 10.70 36.65
N LYS A 42 -106.91 11.31 37.60
CA LYS A 42 -106.48 11.80 38.94
C LYS A 42 -107.51 11.39 40.04
N PRO A 43 -107.17 11.32 41.35
CA PRO A 43 -107.35 12.49 42.25
C PRO A 43 -106.33 12.63 43.42
N LEU A 44 -106.64 13.46 44.44
CA LEU A 44 -105.81 13.94 45.58
C LEU A 44 -106.37 13.38 46.95
N PRO A 45 -106.15 13.89 48.21
CA PRO A 45 -105.34 15.05 48.72
C PRO A 45 -104.68 15.02 50.16
N ILE A 46 -103.83 16.04 50.43
CA ILE A 46 -103.67 16.86 51.68
C ILE A 46 -102.84 16.42 52.94
N LYS A 47 -101.79 17.24 53.20
CA LYS A 47 -101.14 17.77 54.45
C LYS A 47 -100.78 16.91 55.69
N GLY A 48 -99.54 17.12 56.17
CA GLY A 48 -99.02 16.89 57.53
C GLY A 48 -97.64 17.54 57.72
N ILE A 49 -97.20 17.90 58.94
CA ILE A 49 -95.93 18.64 59.22
C ILE A 49 -95.18 18.02 60.42
N VAL A 50 -93.87 18.28 60.51
CA VAL A 50 -92.93 18.13 61.67
C VAL A 50 -92.13 16.83 61.75
N ALA A 51 -90.79 16.94 61.58
CA ALA A 51 -89.74 16.27 62.39
C ALA A 51 -88.32 16.64 61.86
N ALA A 52 -87.81 17.84 62.20
CA ALA A 52 -86.64 18.46 61.55
C ALA A 52 -85.25 17.95 62.02
N ILE A 53 -85.07 16.64 62.23
CA ILE A 53 -83.82 16.08 62.81
C ILE A 53 -83.04 15.20 61.81
N ALA A 54 -83.70 14.38 61.00
CA ALA A 54 -83.01 13.50 60.03
C ALA A 54 -82.25 14.27 58.93
N VAL A 55 -82.79 15.42 58.51
CA VAL A 55 -82.17 16.26 57.47
C VAL A 55 -80.83 16.84 57.92
N VAL A 56 -80.66 17.17 59.21
CA VAL A 56 -79.39 17.69 59.72
C VAL A 56 -78.31 16.62 59.72
N ALA A 57 -78.64 15.35 60.01
CA ALA A 57 -77.65 14.26 59.93
C ALA A 57 -77.19 14.02 58.48
N VAL A 58 -78.11 13.98 57.52
CA VAL A 58 -77.76 13.83 56.09
C VAL A 58 -77.04 15.06 55.54
N LEU A 59 -77.41 16.27 55.96
CA LEU A 59 -76.69 17.49 55.60
C LEU A 59 -75.34 17.61 56.29
N VAL A 60 -75.14 17.14 57.53
CA VAL A 60 -73.82 17.21 58.20
C VAL A 60 -72.88 16.13 57.70
N VAL A 61 -73.34 14.88 57.51
CA VAL A 61 -72.55 13.86 56.82
C VAL A 61 -72.27 14.32 55.39
N GLY A 62 -73.27 14.86 54.68
CA GLY A 62 -73.11 15.45 53.35
C GLY A 62 -72.14 16.65 53.32
N PHE A 63 -72.16 17.54 54.31
CA PHE A 63 -71.27 18.71 54.40
C PHE A 63 -69.85 18.30 54.78
N ILE A 64 -69.66 17.30 55.65
CA ILE A 64 -68.35 16.68 55.92
C ILE A 64 -67.83 15.96 54.67
N PHE A 65 -68.70 15.29 53.91
CA PHE A 65 -68.32 14.65 52.65
C PHE A 65 -67.97 15.69 51.57
N VAL A 66 -68.70 16.81 51.48
CA VAL A 66 -68.40 17.95 50.60
C VAL A 66 -67.09 18.64 51.00
N GLN A 67 -66.85 18.84 52.31
CA GLN A 67 -65.56 19.35 52.82
C GLN A 67 -64.38 18.44 52.43
N LYS A 68 -64.57 17.10 52.46
CA LYS A 68 -63.55 16.15 51.97
C LYS A 68 -63.45 16.08 50.45
N MET A 69 -64.56 16.22 49.71
CA MET A 69 -64.55 16.26 48.23
C MET A 69 -63.81 17.50 47.71
N GLY A 70 -63.89 18.64 48.41
CA GLY A 70 -63.11 19.84 48.08
C GLY A 70 -61.59 19.70 48.27
N ARG A 71 -61.13 18.61 48.91
CA ARG A 71 -59.72 18.32 49.22
C ARG A 71 -59.18 17.05 48.53
N THR A 72 -59.94 16.52 47.56
CA THR A 72 -59.49 15.38 46.74
C THR A 72 -58.81 15.89 45.47
N ILE A 73 -57.52 15.66 45.34
CA ILE A 73 -56.71 16.03 44.16
C ILE A 73 -56.55 14.78 43.29
N ASP A 74 -56.66 14.94 41.98
CA ASP A 74 -56.67 13.86 40.99
C ASP A 74 -55.51 14.10 40.03
N LEU A 75 -54.32 13.63 40.42
CA LEU A 75 -53.03 14.07 39.88
C LEU A 75 -52.88 13.75 38.38
N ASN A 76 -53.49 12.66 37.90
CA ASN A 76 -53.56 12.33 36.47
C ASN A 76 -54.26 13.39 35.61
N LYS A 77 -55.00 14.36 36.18
CA LYS A 77 -55.64 15.46 35.44
C LYS A 77 -54.76 16.70 35.27
N TYR A 78 -53.63 16.76 35.98
CA TYR A 78 -52.68 17.86 35.94
C TYR A 78 -51.32 17.38 35.41
N MET A 79 -51.23 16.15 34.92
CA MET A 79 -50.00 15.56 34.42
C MET A 79 -50.02 15.50 32.90
N THR A 80 -49.04 16.13 32.25
CA THR A 80 -48.75 15.93 30.83
C THR A 80 -47.55 15.01 30.66
N VAL A 81 -47.50 14.31 29.51
CA VAL A 81 -46.28 13.69 29.00
C VAL A 81 -46.12 14.28 27.61
N ASP A 82 -45.05 15.04 27.42
CA ASP A 82 -44.80 15.82 26.21
C ASP A 82 -43.56 15.28 25.52
N ALA A 83 -43.72 14.83 24.28
CA ALA A 83 -42.65 14.30 23.44
C ALA A 83 -42.12 15.37 22.48
N SER A 84 -40.80 15.41 22.26
CA SER A 84 -40.16 16.40 21.38
C SER A 84 -38.88 15.87 20.75
N GLY A 85 -38.41 16.55 19.70
CA GLY A 85 -37.25 16.15 18.91
C GLY A 85 -37.63 15.32 17.68
N TYR A 86 -36.76 14.38 17.31
CA TYR A 86 -36.84 13.65 16.03
C TYR A 86 -37.21 12.18 16.20
N ASP A 87 -37.83 11.58 15.19
CA ASP A 87 -38.24 10.18 15.19
C ASP A 87 -37.01 9.24 15.29
N GLY A 88 -37.05 8.29 16.22
CA GLY A 88 -35.92 7.45 16.64
C GLY A 88 -34.98 8.09 17.67
N TYR A 89 -35.02 9.41 17.83
CA TYR A 89 -34.13 10.20 18.69
C TYR A 89 -34.90 11.09 19.68
N GLY A 90 -36.21 10.86 19.83
CA GLY A 90 -37.09 11.74 20.58
C GLY A 90 -36.83 11.67 22.08
N THR A 91 -37.18 12.77 22.76
CA THR A 91 -37.21 12.84 24.23
C THR A 91 -38.64 13.02 24.73
N ALA A 92 -38.94 12.51 25.92
CA ALA A 92 -40.21 12.73 26.61
C ALA A 92 -39.98 13.25 28.03
N VAL A 93 -40.68 14.33 28.36
CA VAL A 93 -40.73 14.91 29.69
C VAL A 93 -42.12 14.64 30.28
N VAL A 94 -42.18 14.34 31.57
CA VAL A 94 -43.43 14.28 32.33
C VAL A 94 -43.48 15.50 33.24
N THR A 95 -44.57 16.27 33.15
CA THR A 95 -44.75 17.54 33.84
C THR A 95 -46.01 17.46 34.69
N VAL A 96 -46.01 18.10 35.86
CA VAL A 96 -47.23 18.32 36.66
C VAL A 96 -47.51 19.82 36.70
N ASP A 97 -48.73 20.19 36.35
CA ASP A 97 -49.27 21.55 36.38
C ASP A 97 -49.61 21.91 37.83
N TRP A 98 -48.56 22.30 38.58
CA TRP A 98 -48.66 22.70 39.98
C TRP A 98 -49.40 24.03 40.14
N ASP A 99 -49.28 24.97 39.21
CA ASP A 99 -50.03 26.23 39.18
C ASP A 99 -51.55 25.97 39.19
N ALA A 100 -52.05 25.09 38.33
CA ALA A 100 -53.49 24.73 38.29
C ALA A 100 -53.94 23.84 39.47
N ILE A 101 -53.00 23.24 40.21
CA ILE A 101 -53.29 22.61 41.51
C ILE A 101 -53.37 23.69 42.60
N GLU A 102 -52.46 24.67 42.65
CA GLU A 102 -52.50 25.76 43.63
C GLU A 102 -53.74 26.64 43.46
N GLU A 103 -54.03 27.16 42.25
CA GLU A 103 -55.21 28.02 41.99
C GLU A 103 -56.51 27.35 42.50
N LYS A 104 -56.57 26.02 42.36
CA LYS A 104 -57.78 25.24 42.60
C LYS A 104 -57.86 24.62 44.00
N TYR A 105 -56.73 24.33 44.64
CA TYR A 105 -56.68 23.62 45.93
C TYR A 105 -55.83 24.31 47.00
N GLY A 106 -54.92 25.23 46.67
CA GLY A 106 -53.99 25.89 47.61
C GLY A 106 -54.68 26.47 48.86
N GLU A 107 -55.66 27.38 48.66
CA GLU A 107 -56.50 27.93 49.76
C GLU A 107 -57.25 26.86 50.57
N LYS A 108 -57.44 25.66 50.00
CA LYS A 108 -58.18 24.55 50.60
C LYS A 108 -57.25 23.58 51.33
N LEU A 109 -55.94 23.57 51.05
CA LEU A 109 -54.96 22.74 51.74
C LEU A 109 -54.55 23.38 53.07
N SER A 110 -54.21 22.55 54.05
CA SER A 110 -53.35 23.00 55.16
C SER A 110 -52.48 21.87 55.67
N LEU A 111 -51.36 22.23 56.29
CA LEU A 111 -50.59 21.31 57.10
C LEU A 111 -51.44 20.76 58.26
N ASN A 112 -51.19 19.52 58.62
CA ASN A 112 -51.74 18.84 59.80
C ASN A 112 -50.91 19.15 61.04
N LYS A 113 -51.47 18.91 62.23
CA LYS A 113 -50.79 19.19 63.51
C LYS A 113 -49.42 18.50 63.63
N LYS A 114 -49.27 17.26 63.12
CA LYS A 114 -47.97 16.55 63.12
C LYS A 114 -46.89 17.34 62.37
N ALA A 115 -47.20 17.84 61.18
CA ALA A 115 -46.30 18.71 60.42
C ALA A 115 -45.94 19.99 61.19
N THR A 116 -46.91 20.63 61.84
CA THR A 116 -46.67 21.85 62.64
C THR A 116 -45.81 21.55 63.87
N ASP A 117 -46.06 20.43 64.56
CA ASP A 117 -45.31 20.00 65.75
C ASP A 117 -43.86 19.58 65.37
N GLU A 118 -43.63 18.96 64.21
CA GLU A 118 -42.31 18.49 63.75
C GLU A 118 -41.47 19.55 63.04
N LEU A 119 -42.07 20.46 62.25
CA LEU A 119 -41.37 21.60 61.62
C LEU A 119 -41.04 22.71 62.63
N GLY A 120 -41.79 22.80 63.73
CA GLY A 120 -41.57 23.76 64.82
C GLY A 120 -41.50 25.20 64.33
N ILE A 121 -40.37 25.88 64.57
CA ILE A 121 -40.17 27.29 64.19
C ILE A 121 -40.20 27.49 62.66
N PHE A 122 -39.91 26.46 61.87
CA PHE A 122 -39.90 26.51 60.41
C PHE A 122 -41.28 26.29 59.78
N SER A 123 -42.34 26.00 60.56
CA SER A 123 -43.69 25.74 60.05
C SER A 123 -44.36 26.93 59.36
N SER A 124 -43.75 28.12 59.39
CA SER A 124 -44.17 29.33 58.67
C SER A 124 -43.41 29.58 57.36
N LEU A 125 -42.43 28.73 57.02
CA LEU A 125 -41.62 28.82 55.79
C LEU A 125 -41.93 27.71 54.77
N VAL A 126 -42.82 26.77 55.11
CA VAL A 126 -43.25 25.67 54.24
C VAL A 126 -44.76 25.79 54.06
N THR A 127 -45.21 26.02 52.83
CA THR A 127 -46.63 26.05 52.48
C THR A 127 -47.20 24.64 52.36
N PRO A 128 -48.54 24.49 52.36
CA PRO A 128 -49.18 23.22 52.03
C PRO A 128 -49.00 22.76 50.58
N MET A 129 -48.50 23.63 49.68
CA MET A 129 -48.13 23.28 48.30
C MET A 129 -46.70 22.74 48.24
N ASP A 130 -45.72 23.39 48.87
CA ASP A 130 -44.32 22.90 48.93
C ASP A 130 -44.27 21.46 49.48
N ALA A 131 -45.02 21.20 50.56
CA ALA A 131 -45.13 19.87 51.18
C ALA A 131 -45.97 18.86 50.36
N LEU A 132 -46.68 19.30 49.31
CA LEU A 132 -47.39 18.44 48.36
C LEU A 132 -46.50 18.10 47.15
N GLU A 133 -45.66 19.03 46.70
CA GLU A 133 -44.72 18.79 45.60
C GLU A 133 -43.60 17.83 46.03
N ASP A 134 -43.01 18.03 47.21
CA ASP A 134 -41.91 17.20 47.73
C ASP A 134 -42.30 15.70 47.88
N VAL A 135 -43.55 15.43 48.24
CA VAL A 135 -44.07 14.05 48.43
C VAL A 135 -44.61 13.41 47.14
N VAL A 136 -44.60 14.11 46.01
CA VAL A 136 -45.16 13.62 44.72
C VAL A 136 -44.12 13.65 43.61
N ASN A 137 -43.53 12.49 43.36
CA ASN A 137 -42.67 12.27 42.19
C ASN A 137 -43.43 11.45 41.11
N VAL A 138 -43.14 11.71 39.84
CA VAL A 138 -43.59 10.88 38.72
C VAL A 138 -42.41 10.56 37.80
N SER A 139 -42.26 9.29 37.43
CA SER A 139 -41.11 8.84 36.64
C SER A 139 -41.53 8.03 35.41
N LEU A 140 -41.01 8.44 34.25
CA LEU A 140 -41.03 7.66 33.02
C LEU A 140 -40.02 6.50 33.08
N ASP A 141 -40.31 5.40 32.40
CA ASP A 141 -39.42 4.25 32.22
C ASP A 141 -38.38 4.47 31.11
N LYS A 142 -38.80 4.99 29.95
CA LYS A 142 -37.95 5.46 28.85
C LYS A 142 -38.17 6.97 28.65
N ARG A 143 -37.07 7.72 28.49
CA ARG A 143 -37.10 9.19 28.27
C ARG A 143 -36.45 9.67 26.97
N ASN A 144 -35.57 8.88 26.37
CA ASN A 144 -34.74 9.26 25.22
C ASN A 144 -34.82 8.17 24.14
N GLN A 145 -34.33 8.44 22.94
CA GLN A 145 -34.35 7.51 21.79
C GLN A 145 -35.77 7.02 21.45
N LEU A 146 -36.75 7.92 21.54
CA LEU A 146 -38.16 7.62 21.30
C LEU A 146 -38.52 7.75 19.82
N SER A 147 -39.46 6.92 19.40
CA SER A 147 -40.02 6.92 18.03
C SER A 147 -41.52 7.23 18.02
N ASN A 148 -42.06 7.73 16.91
CA ASN A 148 -43.50 7.86 16.72
C ASN A 148 -44.15 6.47 16.80
N GLY A 149 -45.02 6.26 17.79
CA GLY A 149 -45.63 4.98 18.09
C GLY A 149 -45.04 4.23 19.29
N ASP A 150 -43.91 4.69 19.86
CA ASP A 150 -43.42 4.17 21.14
C ASP A 150 -44.47 4.38 22.25
N VAL A 151 -44.45 3.50 23.25
CA VAL A 151 -45.30 3.62 24.45
C VAL A 151 -44.39 3.74 25.67
N VAL A 152 -44.39 4.92 26.30
CA VAL A 152 -43.69 5.19 27.56
C VAL A 152 -44.64 5.01 28.73
N LYS A 153 -44.15 4.43 29.84
CA LYS A 153 -44.95 4.19 31.05
C LYS A 153 -44.58 5.22 32.11
N TYR A 154 -45.57 5.82 32.75
CA TYR A 154 -45.38 6.71 33.89
C TYR A 154 -45.83 6.02 35.18
N THR A 155 -44.95 6.07 36.19
CA THR A 155 -45.22 5.54 37.54
C THR A 155 -45.22 6.69 38.53
N TRP A 156 -46.29 6.78 39.33
CA TRP A 156 -46.38 7.71 40.45
C TRP A 156 -45.65 7.15 41.67
N LYS A 157 -44.72 7.94 42.21
CA LYS A 157 -43.93 7.64 43.40
C LYS A 157 -44.29 8.66 44.47
N ILE A 158 -45.23 8.28 45.31
CA ILE A 158 -45.83 9.14 46.33
C ILE A 158 -45.63 8.51 47.70
N SER A 159 -45.07 9.27 48.64
CA SER A 159 -44.80 8.76 49.99
C SER A 159 -46.12 8.58 50.77
N GLU A 160 -46.39 7.40 51.30
CA GLU A 160 -47.72 7.09 51.88
C GLU A 160 -48.08 7.92 53.12
N ASP A 161 -47.06 8.44 53.81
CA ASP A 161 -47.13 9.27 55.01
C ASP A 161 -47.59 10.71 54.73
N TYR A 162 -47.75 11.14 53.47
CA TYR A 162 -48.27 12.48 53.13
C TYR A 162 -49.56 12.82 53.89
N LYS A 163 -50.38 11.80 54.21
CA LYS A 163 -51.66 11.93 54.94
C LYS A 163 -51.49 12.35 56.40
N GLU A 164 -50.31 12.15 56.97
CA GLU A 164 -49.96 12.60 58.32
C GLU A 164 -49.58 14.08 58.31
N TYR A 165 -49.04 14.59 57.20
CA TYR A 165 -48.55 15.96 57.03
C TYR A 165 -49.56 16.92 56.36
N LEU A 166 -50.39 16.42 55.44
CA LEU A 166 -51.38 17.17 54.66
C LEU A 166 -52.81 16.63 54.87
N ASN A 167 -53.81 17.52 54.77
CA ASN A 167 -55.23 17.16 54.88
C ASN A 167 -55.95 16.88 53.55
N CYS A 168 -55.21 16.50 52.52
CA CYS A 168 -55.73 16.15 51.20
C CYS A 168 -56.05 14.66 51.04
N THR A 169 -56.56 14.28 49.87
CA THR A 169 -56.61 12.88 49.43
C THR A 169 -56.17 12.85 47.97
N LEU A 170 -55.00 12.28 47.73
CA LEU A 170 -54.43 12.12 46.40
C LEU A 170 -55.03 10.90 45.73
N LYS A 171 -55.57 11.11 44.53
CA LYS A 171 -55.88 10.06 43.55
C LYS A 171 -54.84 10.13 42.45
N PHE A 172 -54.28 8.97 42.16
CA PHE A 172 -53.27 8.77 41.14
C PHE A 172 -53.39 7.32 40.67
N LYS A 173 -52.94 7.08 39.44
CA LYS A 173 -52.85 5.76 38.84
C LYS A 173 -51.74 5.78 37.80
N ASP A 174 -50.89 4.77 37.84
CA ASP A 174 -49.91 4.51 36.79
C ASP A 174 -50.60 4.26 35.45
N GLY A 175 -49.89 4.60 34.37
CA GLY A 175 -50.42 4.51 33.03
C GLY A 175 -49.34 4.61 31.97
N GLU A 176 -49.81 4.75 30.74
CA GLU A 176 -48.98 4.69 29.54
C GLU A 176 -49.35 5.86 28.64
N HIS A 177 -48.36 6.40 27.93
CA HIS A 177 -48.53 7.45 26.93
C HIS A 177 -47.89 6.98 25.63
N LYS A 178 -48.62 7.12 24.52
CA LYS A 178 -48.13 6.80 23.18
C LYS A 178 -47.48 8.06 22.60
N VAL A 179 -46.20 7.97 22.27
CA VAL A 179 -45.41 9.03 21.64
C VAL A 179 -45.92 9.29 20.23
N GLU A 180 -46.30 10.54 19.95
CA GLU A 180 -46.73 11.02 18.64
C GLU A 180 -46.24 12.47 18.45
N GLY A 181 -45.97 12.87 17.21
CA GLY A 181 -45.59 14.25 16.86
C GLY A 181 -44.07 14.52 16.81
N LEU A 182 -43.23 13.49 16.88
CA LEU A 182 -41.79 13.64 16.63
C LEU A 182 -41.53 13.93 15.13
N THR A 183 -40.51 14.74 14.85
CA THR A 183 -40.17 15.18 13.49
C THR A 183 -39.38 14.10 12.74
N GLU A 184 -39.70 13.80 11.49
CA GLU A 184 -38.87 12.88 10.68
C GLU A 184 -37.46 13.46 10.47
N VAL A 185 -36.42 12.67 10.78
CA VAL A 185 -35.02 13.12 10.66
C VAL A 185 -34.53 13.01 9.23
N VAL A 186 -33.94 14.10 8.71
CA VAL A 186 -33.38 14.10 7.34
C VAL A 186 -32.15 13.21 7.29
N LYS A 187 -32.01 12.40 6.24
CA LYS A 187 -30.80 11.59 5.98
C LYS A 187 -29.99 12.19 4.85
N PHE A 188 -28.66 12.23 5.01
CA PHE A 188 -27.73 12.70 3.99
C PHE A 188 -26.58 11.70 3.79
N ASP A 189 -25.95 11.72 2.62
CA ASP A 189 -24.75 10.93 2.36
C ASP A 189 -23.51 11.70 2.84
N PRO A 190 -22.77 11.21 3.86
CA PRO A 190 -21.56 11.89 4.34
C PRO A 190 -20.37 11.74 3.39
N PHE A 191 -20.42 10.80 2.43
CA PHE A 191 -19.32 10.52 1.49
C PHE A 191 -19.44 11.29 0.17
N ALA A 192 -20.56 11.97 -0.08
CA ALA A 192 -20.81 12.73 -1.31
C ALA A 192 -19.83 13.89 -1.57
N GLU A 193 -19.16 14.38 -0.53
CA GLU A 193 -18.11 15.42 -0.60
C GLU A 193 -16.72 14.88 -0.21
N VAL A 194 -16.50 13.56 -0.35
CA VAL A 194 -15.20 12.90 -0.15
C VAL A 194 -14.57 12.52 -1.49
N THR A 195 -13.32 12.94 -1.69
CA THR A 195 -12.44 12.40 -2.73
C THR A 195 -11.49 11.38 -2.10
N VAL A 196 -11.49 10.14 -2.59
CA VAL A 196 -10.53 9.10 -2.19
C VAL A 196 -9.42 8.98 -3.23
N THR A 197 -8.18 8.89 -2.76
CA THR A 197 -6.97 8.69 -3.58
C THR A 197 -6.10 7.59 -3.00
N PHE A 198 -5.25 6.99 -3.84
CA PHE A 198 -4.32 5.93 -3.47
C PHE A 198 -2.90 6.35 -3.87
N ASP A 199 -1.92 6.09 -3.01
CA ASP A 199 -0.51 6.37 -3.29
C ASP A 199 0.47 5.33 -2.73
N GLY A 200 1.75 5.45 -3.11
CA GLY A 200 2.74 4.41 -2.94
C GLY A 200 2.89 3.54 -4.18
N VAL A 201 3.39 2.32 -4.01
CA VAL A 201 3.60 1.33 -5.09
C VAL A 201 3.06 0.00 -4.59
N SER A 202 2.24 -0.68 -5.38
CA SER A 202 1.66 -1.99 -5.08
C SER A 202 2.77 -3.04 -4.82
N PRO A 203 2.68 -3.90 -3.78
CA PRO A 203 1.57 -4.07 -2.83
C PRO A 203 1.71 -3.23 -1.54
N ASN A 204 2.49 -2.14 -1.55
CA ASN A 204 2.76 -1.26 -0.41
C ASN A 204 2.00 0.08 -0.53
N GLY A 205 0.82 0.07 -1.14
CA GLY A 205 -0.02 1.26 -1.30
C GLY A 205 -0.76 1.68 -0.03
N ASN A 206 -1.19 2.94 0.01
CA ASN A 206 -1.94 3.57 1.10
C ASN A 206 -3.22 4.20 0.56
N ALA A 207 -4.21 4.42 1.43
CA ALA A 207 -5.47 5.09 1.12
C ALA A 207 -5.53 6.47 1.80
N LYS A 208 -6.01 7.47 1.06
CA LYS A 208 -6.16 8.85 1.51
C LYS A 208 -7.55 9.37 1.14
N CYS A 209 -8.07 10.28 1.95
CA CYS A 209 -9.36 10.93 1.72
C CYS A 209 -9.24 12.43 1.98
N GLU A 210 -9.80 13.23 1.07
CA GLU A 210 -10.02 14.66 1.24
C GLU A 210 -11.53 14.91 1.35
N TYR A 211 -11.96 15.62 2.39
CA TYR A 211 -13.36 16.01 2.59
C TYR A 211 -13.51 17.51 2.39
N SER A 212 -14.33 17.92 1.41
CA SER A 212 -14.58 19.34 1.09
C SER A 212 -15.85 19.90 1.73
N GLY A 213 -16.64 19.06 2.39
CA GLY A 213 -17.92 19.43 2.98
C GLY A 213 -17.82 20.16 4.32
N SER A 214 -18.96 20.33 4.98
CA SER A 214 -19.08 21.13 6.21
C SER A 214 -19.83 20.46 7.37
N ASP A 215 -20.30 19.22 7.20
CA ASP A 215 -21.06 18.49 8.23
C ASP A 215 -20.18 17.72 9.22
N PHE A 216 -18.93 17.44 8.84
CA PHE A 216 -17.93 16.69 9.61
C PHE A 216 -16.57 17.40 9.60
N SER A 217 -15.69 17.00 10.52
CA SER A 217 -14.26 17.27 10.39
C SER A 217 -13.62 16.30 9.40
N PRO A 218 -12.62 16.70 8.59
CA PRO A 218 -11.80 15.75 7.84
C PRO A 218 -11.15 14.66 8.73
N TYR A 219 -10.94 14.94 10.02
CA TYR A 219 -10.42 13.98 11.01
C TYR A 219 -11.46 12.97 11.51
N ASP A 220 -12.75 13.15 11.20
CA ASP A 220 -13.79 12.16 11.53
C ASP A 220 -13.74 10.97 10.55
N PHE A 221 -13.10 11.12 9.38
CA PHE A 221 -12.97 10.08 8.36
C PHE A 221 -11.69 9.23 8.55
N TYR A 222 -11.83 7.90 8.51
CA TYR A 222 -10.70 6.98 8.64
C TYR A 222 -10.93 5.65 7.90
N PHE A 223 -9.86 5.07 7.33
CA PHE A 223 -9.91 3.76 6.70
C PHE A 223 -9.74 2.63 7.72
N ASP A 224 -10.36 1.47 7.45
CA ASP A 224 -10.22 0.24 8.25
C ASP A 224 -8.85 -0.44 8.09
N ASN A 225 -8.28 -0.40 6.89
CA ASN A 225 -6.87 -0.68 6.60
C ASN A 225 -6.24 0.53 5.89
N ASN A 226 -5.05 0.96 6.32
CA ASN A 226 -4.29 1.97 5.60
C ASN A 226 -2.80 1.57 5.51
N GLY A 227 -2.41 1.06 4.34
CA GLY A 227 -1.11 0.47 4.08
C GLY A 227 -1.23 -0.95 3.53
N ASN A 228 -0.15 -1.42 2.90
CA ASN A 228 -0.05 -2.75 2.27
C ASN A 228 -1.16 -3.05 1.23
N LEU A 229 -1.63 -2.02 0.53
CA LEU A 229 -2.67 -2.13 -0.51
C LEU A 229 -2.06 -2.41 -1.89
N LYS A 230 -2.76 -3.22 -2.69
CA LYS A 230 -2.53 -3.44 -4.13
C LYS A 230 -3.78 -3.11 -4.94
N ASN A 231 -3.63 -2.96 -6.27
CA ASN A 231 -4.78 -2.79 -7.15
C ASN A 231 -5.77 -3.96 -7.04
N GLY A 232 -7.06 -3.66 -7.01
CA GLY A 232 -8.15 -4.63 -6.83
C GLY A 232 -8.49 -5.00 -5.38
N ASP A 233 -7.72 -4.54 -4.39
CA ASP A 233 -8.13 -4.65 -2.99
C ASP A 233 -9.38 -3.79 -2.70
N LYS A 234 -10.06 -4.11 -1.59
CA LYS A 234 -11.17 -3.32 -1.04
C LYS A 234 -10.71 -2.68 0.26
N VAL A 235 -11.10 -1.43 0.47
CA VAL A 235 -10.87 -0.68 1.72
C VAL A 235 -12.16 0.04 2.12
N THR A 236 -12.46 0.08 3.42
CA THR A 236 -13.66 0.74 3.94
C THR A 236 -13.29 2.08 4.54
N LEU A 237 -13.79 3.17 3.96
CA LEU A 237 -13.80 4.47 4.63
C LEU A 237 -14.95 4.50 5.63
N ASN A 238 -14.67 4.91 6.86
CA ASN A 238 -15.62 5.05 7.94
C ASN A 238 -15.68 6.52 8.37
N VAL A 239 -16.84 6.98 8.85
CA VAL A 239 -16.98 8.26 9.54
C VAL A 239 -17.27 8.02 11.02
N SER A 240 -16.55 8.73 11.88
CA SER A 240 -16.60 8.63 13.34
C SER A 240 -17.81 9.37 13.89
N VAL A 241 -18.87 8.64 14.22
CA VAL A 241 -20.12 9.21 14.75
C VAL A 241 -20.40 8.62 16.13
N SER A 242 -20.14 9.40 17.18
CA SER A 242 -20.23 8.94 18.58
C SER A 242 -21.65 8.82 19.11
N ASP A 243 -22.56 9.73 18.71
CA ASP A 243 -23.99 9.65 18.98
C ASP A 243 -24.78 10.35 17.86
N LEU A 244 -25.63 9.61 17.16
CA LEU A 244 -26.50 10.13 16.09
C LEU A 244 -27.58 11.08 16.63
N SER A 245 -27.95 10.96 17.92
CA SER A 245 -28.94 11.83 18.58
C SER A 245 -28.48 13.30 18.55
N TYR A 246 -27.19 13.55 18.80
CA TYR A 246 -26.59 14.88 18.74
C TYR A 246 -26.69 15.52 17.35
N TYR A 247 -26.49 14.74 16.28
CA TYR A 247 -26.61 15.22 14.90
C TYR A 247 -28.07 15.51 14.53
N ALA A 248 -29.01 14.65 14.95
CA ALA A 248 -30.44 14.91 14.80
C ALA A 248 -30.86 16.20 15.52
N GLU A 249 -30.56 16.33 16.82
CA GLU A 249 -30.90 17.51 17.63
C GLU A 249 -30.28 18.82 17.11
N ARG A 250 -28.99 18.79 16.77
CA ARG A 250 -28.22 20.01 16.44
C ARG A 250 -28.37 20.44 14.97
N ASN A 251 -28.38 19.47 14.05
CA ASN A 251 -28.30 19.74 12.61
C ASN A 251 -29.63 19.41 11.88
N GLY A 252 -30.59 18.76 12.54
CA GLY A 252 -31.85 18.29 11.93
C GLY A 252 -31.66 17.11 10.96
N LYS A 253 -30.44 16.57 10.86
CA LYS A 253 -30.07 15.54 9.89
C LYS A 253 -29.01 14.58 10.43
N ILE A 254 -29.02 13.36 9.94
CA ILE A 254 -28.07 12.29 10.29
C ILE A 254 -27.46 11.65 9.03
N PRO A 255 -26.23 11.12 9.10
CA PRO A 255 -25.65 10.35 8.00
C PRO A 255 -26.50 9.10 7.68
N ALA A 256 -26.65 8.78 6.40
CA ALA A 256 -27.43 7.65 5.90
C ALA A 256 -26.68 6.30 6.04
N SER A 257 -25.35 6.35 6.02
CA SER A 257 -24.42 5.26 6.32
C SER A 257 -23.24 5.85 7.11
N THR A 258 -22.60 5.06 7.97
CA THR A 258 -21.34 5.43 8.64
C THR A 258 -20.10 4.85 7.95
N SER A 259 -20.27 4.10 6.85
CA SER A 259 -19.17 3.52 6.08
C SER A 259 -19.45 3.42 4.58
N MET A 260 -18.39 3.41 3.78
CA MET A 260 -18.41 3.22 2.32
C MET A 260 -17.17 2.44 1.86
N GLU A 261 -17.36 1.47 0.97
CA GLU A 261 -16.29 0.63 0.42
C GLU A 261 -15.75 1.22 -0.89
N TYR A 262 -14.43 1.28 -1.02
CA TYR A 262 -13.71 1.71 -2.21
C TYR A 262 -12.83 0.56 -2.73
N THR A 263 -12.70 0.44 -4.05
CA THR A 263 -11.75 -0.49 -4.68
C THR A 263 -10.45 0.26 -5.00
N VAL A 264 -9.32 -0.30 -4.61
CA VAL A 264 -7.98 0.27 -4.84
C VAL A 264 -7.63 0.17 -6.33
N SER A 265 -7.21 1.27 -6.92
CA SER A 265 -6.84 1.34 -8.34
C SER A 265 -5.91 2.52 -8.64
N GLY A 266 -5.03 2.37 -9.63
CA GLY A 266 -4.11 3.43 -10.08
C GLY A 266 -2.79 3.48 -9.30
N LEU A 267 -2.51 2.50 -8.45
CA LEU A 267 -1.17 2.31 -7.88
C LEU A 267 -0.23 1.76 -8.97
N PRO A 268 0.99 2.30 -9.12
CA PRO A 268 2.03 1.66 -9.91
C PRO A 268 2.38 0.26 -9.38
N GLU A 269 2.79 -0.63 -10.28
CA GLU A 269 3.27 -1.99 -9.99
C GLU A 269 4.70 -2.15 -10.53
N TYR A 270 5.57 -2.88 -9.83
CA TYR A 270 6.90 -3.19 -10.35
C TYR A 270 6.81 -4.17 -11.53
N ALA A 271 7.52 -3.89 -12.62
CA ALA A 271 7.66 -4.83 -13.73
C ALA A 271 8.33 -6.14 -13.25
N LEU A 272 7.73 -7.29 -13.56
CA LEU A 272 8.22 -8.61 -13.13
C LEU A 272 8.92 -9.40 -14.25
N SER A 273 8.76 -8.97 -15.51
CA SER A 273 9.41 -9.54 -16.70
C SER A 273 9.64 -8.48 -17.79
N TYR A 274 10.64 -8.68 -18.64
CA TYR A 274 10.91 -7.83 -19.81
C TYR A 274 9.75 -7.87 -20.81
N ALA A 275 9.09 -9.02 -20.94
CA ALA A 275 7.88 -9.19 -21.76
C ALA A 275 6.70 -8.28 -21.33
N SER A 276 6.68 -7.77 -20.09
CA SER A 276 5.66 -6.82 -19.62
C SER A 276 5.88 -5.38 -20.09
N LEU A 277 7.08 -5.06 -20.60
CA LEU A 277 7.45 -3.71 -21.02
C LEU A 277 6.92 -3.40 -22.43
N SER A 278 6.47 -2.16 -22.65
CA SER A 278 6.01 -1.70 -23.96
C SER A 278 7.18 -1.49 -24.93
N ASP A 279 6.96 -1.69 -26.23
CA ASP A 279 8.03 -1.59 -27.22
C ASP A 279 8.59 -0.16 -27.36
N ASP A 280 7.78 0.86 -27.04
CA ASP A 280 8.25 2.25 -27.02
C ASP A 280 9.11 2.54 -25.77
N PHE A 281 8.81 1.91 -24.62
CA PHE A 281 9.71 1.95 -23.46
C PHE A 281 11.03 1.20 -23.73
N LYS A 282 10.98 0.04 -24.39
CA LYS A 282 12.19 -0.71 -24.79
C LYS A 282 13.10 0.13 -25.70
N LYS A 283 12.54 0.81 -26.71
CA LYS A 283 13.28 1.74 -27.58
C LYS A 283 13.85 2.92 -26.80
N TYR A 284 13.11 3.45 -25.83
CA TYR A 284 13.57 4.54 -24.97
C TYR A 284 14.81 4.13 -24.16
N VAL A 285 14.76 3.03 -23.40
CA VAL A 285 15.93 2.58 -22.62
C VAL A 285 17.10 2.12 -23.48
N GLN A 286 16.85 1.58 -24.68
CA GLN A 286 17.90 1.34 -25.68
C GLN A 286 18.58 2.64 -26.15
N LYS A 287 17.81 3.74 -26.33
CA LYS A 287 18.38 5.02 -26.76
C LYS A 287 19.16 5.72 -25.64
N GLU A 288 18.61 5.72 -24.42
CA GLU A 288 19.30 6.24 -23.22
C GLU A 288 20.61 5.47 -22.96
N ALA A 289 20.64 4.16 -23.20
CA ALA A 289 21.87 3.35 -23.12
C ALA A 289 22.90 3.72 -24.20
N GLU A 290 22.49 3.90 -25.46
CA GLU A 290 23.37 4.37 -26.55
C GLU A 290 23.98 5.75 -26.22
N ASP A 291 23.17 6.68 -25.70
CA ASP A 291 23.62 8.03 -25.34
C ASP A 291 24.50 8.06 -24.08
N ALA A 292 24.23 7.18 -23.09
CA ALA A 292 25.10 6.97 -21.93
C ALA A 292 26.50 6.51 -22.33
N ILE A 293 26.58 5.49 -23.20
CA ILE A 293 27.85 4.96 -23.73
C ILE A 293 28.59 6.02 -24.56
N SER A 294 27.86 6.74 -25.42
CA SER A 294 28.42 7.84 -26.21
C SER A 294 28.97 8.97 -25.35
N SER A 295 28.27 9.33 -24.28
CA SER A 295 28.68 10.31 -23.27
C SER A 295 29.93 9.85 -22.49
N TYR A 296 29.98 8.58 -22.08
CA TYR A 296 31.15 7.98 -21.44
C TYR A 296 32.40 8.05 -22.34
N VAL A 297 32.29 7.65 -23.62
CA VAL A 297 33.38 7.71 -24.59
C VAL A 297 33.85 9.15 -24.79
N ALA A 298 32.94 10.08 -25.10
CA ALA A 298 33.27 11.48 -25.35
C ALA A 298 33.92 12.20 -24.15
N LYS A 299 33.66 11.72 -22.93
CA LYS A 299 34.21 12.26 -21.68
C LYS A 299 35.55 11.63 -21.26
N ASN A 300 35.76 10.34 -21.50
CA ASN A 300 36.84 9.58 -20.88
C ASN A 300 37.90 9.03 -21.85
N TYR A 301 37.59 8.88 -23.14
CA TYR A 301 38.56 8.34 -24.10
C TYR A 301 39.59 9.41 -24.51
N SER A 302 40.83 8.98 -24.72
CA SER A 302 41.89 9.85 -25.25
C SER A 302 41.62 10.18 -26.73
N LYS A 303 42.34 11.16 -27.29
CA LYS A 303 42.26 11.45 -28.74
C LYS A 303 42.75 10.31 -29.64
N SER A 304 43.47 9.32 -29.09
CA SER A 304 43.91 8.14 -29.82
C SER A 304 43.03 6.92 -29.58
N SER A 305 42.14 6.92 -28.58
CA SER A 305 41.19 5.84 -28.35
C SER A 305 39.83 6.15 -28.99
N SER A 306 39.20 5.16 -29.64
CA SER A 306 37.86 5.30 -30.21
C SER A 306 36.98 4.10 -29.89
N LEU A 307 35.66 4.30 -29.99
CA LEU A 307 34.65 3.24 -29.99
C LEU A 307 33.95 3.26 -31.35
N THR A 308 33.79 2.09 -31.96
CA THR A 308 33.12 1.91 -33.26
C THR A 308 32.15 0.73 -33.22
N ASN A 309 31.29 0.59 -34.24
CA ASN A 309 30.36 -0.53 -34.40
C ASN A 309 29.40 -0.75 -33.20
N LEU A 310 29.02 0.33 -32.49
CA LEU A 310 28.12 0.25 -31.33
C LEU A 310 26.77 -0.35 -31.74
N THR A 311 26.47 -1.54 -31.25
CA THR A 311 25.36 -2.40 -31.71
C THR A 311 24.64 -2.99 -30.50
N TYR A 312 23.30 -3.07 -30.54
CA TYR A 312 22.53 -3.72 -29.48
C TYR A 312 22.80 -5.23 -29.44
N ALA A 313 23.06 -5.78 -28.25
CA ALA A 313 23.53 -7.15 -28.05
C ALA A 313 22.69 -7.96 -27.05
N GLY A 314 21.57 -7.40 -26.57
CA GLY A 314 20.58 -8.08 -25.74
C GLY A 314 20.27 -7.38 -24.43
N TYR A 315 19.55 -8.08 -23.55
CA TYR A 315 19.22 -7.59 -22.21
C TYR A 315 19.34 -8.68 -21.15
N VAL A 316 19.54 -8.25 -19.91
CA VAL A 316 19.27 -9.04 -18.71
C VAL A 316 18.28 -8.25 -17.85
N PHE A 317 17.19 -8.88 -17.44
CA PHE A 317 16.14 -8.32 -16.60
C PHE A 317 16.03 -9.15 -15.32
N ASN A 318 16.30 -8.52 -14.18
CA ASN A 318 16.35 -9.18 -12.88
C ASN A 318 15.19 -8.67 -12.01
N SER A 319 14.22 -9.52 -11.63
CA SER A 319 13.07 -9.14 -10.79
C SER A 319 13.08 -9.86 -9.44
N VAL A 320 12.75 -9.16 -8.35
CA VAL A 320 12.77 -9.74 -7.01
C VAL A 320 11.83 -10.96 -6.90
N LYS A 321 12.32 -12.03 -6.27
CA LYS A 321 11.56 -13.25 -6.01
C LYS A 321 10.41 -12.99 -5.03
N ASP A 322 9.33 -13.75 -5.20
CA ASP A 322 8.25 -13.77 -4.21
C ASP A 322 8.79 -14.16 -2.82
N GLY A 323 8.41 -13.40 -1.80
CA GLY A 323 8.93 -13.51 -0.43
C GLY A 323 10.35 -12.98 -0.17
N SER A 324 11.11 -12.56 -1.18
CA SER A 324 12.44 -11.94 -0.98
C SER A 324 12.34 -10.44 -0.69
N TYR A 325 13.22 -9.95 0.19
CA TYR A 325 13.41 -8.51 0.42
C TYR A 325 14.69 -8.03 -0.26
N ALA A 326 14.56 -7.36 -1.40
CA ALA A 326 15.65 -6.60 -2.01
C ALA A 326 15.18 -5.22 -2.48
N ASN A 327 16.14 -4.32 -2.69
CA ASN A 327 15.93 -2.96 -3.19
C ASN A 327 17.18 -2.60 -4.02
N PRO A 328 17.07 -2.21 -5.31
CA PRO A 328 15.85 -2.13 -6.15
C PRO A 328 14.97 -3.39 -6.21
N ALA A 329 13.71 -3.21 -6.61
CA ALA A 329 12.74 -4.30 -6.79
C ALA A 329 12.89 -5.02 -8.15
N ASN A 330 13.53 -4.36 -9.11
CA ASN A 330 13.99 -4.94 -10.36
C ASN A 330 15.18 -4.14 -10.94
N TYR A 331 15.87 -4.76 -11.89
CA TYR A 331 16.88 -4.15 -12.76
C TYR A 331 16.63 -4.53 -14.22
N LEU A 332 16.97 -3.64 -15.14
CA LEU A 332 17.14 -3.92 -16.56
C LEU A 332 18.52 -3.46 -16.99
N HIS A 333 19.36 -4.40 -17.40
CA HIS A 333 20.66 -4.17 -17.97
C HIS A 333 20.51 -4.24 -19.50
N VAL A 334 20.60 -3.09 -20.16
CA VAL A 334 20.52 -2.96 -21.62
C VAL A 334 21.93 -3.05 -22.17
N ILE A 335 22.24 -4.07 -22.98
CA ILE A 335 23.62 -4.40 -23.35
C ILE A 335 23.88 -4.03 -24.80
N PHE A 336 24.93 -3.25 -25.02
CA PHE A 336 25.49 -2.99 -26.35
C PHE A 336 26.91 -3.56 -26.47
N THR A 337 27.31 -3.97 -27.66
CA THR A 337 28.71 -4.29 -28.01
C THR A 337 29.31 -3.19 -28.88
N GLY A 338 30.62 -2.99 -28.79
CA GLY A 338 31.36 -2.17 -29.76
C GLY A 338 32.86 -2.43 -29.74
N THR A 339 33.56 -2.04 -30.80
CA THR A 339 34.99 -2.23 -30.97
C THR A 339 35.75 -1.02 -30.44
N VAL A 340 36.55 -1.22 -29.39
CA VAL A 340 37.43 -0.22 -28.78
C VAL A 340 38.84 -0.38 -29.38
N SER A 341 39.39 0.69 -29.96
CA SER A 341 40.73 0.65 -30.59
C SER A 341 41.60 1.86 -30.24
N ASN A 342 42.92 1.75 -30.45
CA ASN A 342 43.87 2.82 -30.18
C ASN A 342 44.83 3.10 -31.36
N SER A 343 44.80 4.33 -31.89
CA SER A 343 45.60 4.75 -33.05
C SER A 343 47.11 4.74 -32.86
N ASP A 344 47.57 4.79 -31.59
CA ASP A 344 49.00 4.80 -31.27
C ASP A 344 49.56 3.38 -31.06
N GLY A 345 48.69 2.35 -31.13
CA GLY A 345 49.05 0.95 -30.91
C GLY A 345 49.32 0.59 -29.44
N ASN A 346 48.76 1.34 -28.48
CA ASN A 346 48.90 1.02 -27.05
C ASN A 346 48.17 -0.28 -26.64
N PHE A 347 47.08 -0.61 -27.34
CA PHE A 347 46.31 -1.85 -27.23
C PHE A 347 45.72 -2.22 -28.61
N HIS A 348 45.41 -3.51 -28.83
CA HIS A 348 44.79 -4.02 -30.06
C HIS A 348 43.29 -3.68 -30.13
N GLU A 349 42.64 -3.87 -31.27
CA GLU A 349 41.19 -3.60 -31.39
C GLU A 349 40.38 -4.68 -30.64
N THR A 350 39.72 -4.31 -29.54
CA THR A 350 39.04 -5.26 -28.63
C THR A 350 37.53 -5.02 -28.67
N MET A 351 36.72 -6.08 -28.76
CA MET A 351 35.26 -5.98 -28.59
C MET A 351 34.92 -5.88 -27.10
N VAL A 352 34.04 -4.94 -26.75
CA VAL A 352 33.62 -4.67 -25.37
C VAL A 352 32.10 -4.64 -25.29
N TYR A 353 31.55 -5.27 -24.25
CA TYR A 353 30.14 -5.28 -23.89
C TYR A 353 29.90 -4.20 -22.82
N PHE A 354 28.91 -3.35 -23.04
CA PHE A 354 28.56 -2.21 -22.20
C PHE A 354 27.10 -2.38 -21.70
N PRO A 355 26.87 -2.99 -20.52
CA PRO A 355 25.57 -3.03 -19.89
C PRO A 355 25.25 -1.67 -19.25
N VAL A 356 24.11 -1.07 -19.60
CA VAL A 356 23.60 0.15 -18.97
C VAL A 356 22.40 -0.20 -18.08
N ARG A 357 22.44 0.22 -16.83
CA ARG A 357 21.51 -0.24 -15.78
C ARG A 357 20.39 0.75 -15.48
N PHE A 358 19.16 0.30 -15.71
CA PHE A 358 17.90 0.90 -15.25
C PHE A 358 17.35 0.07 -14.08
N TYR A 359 16.59 0.67 -13.17
CA TYR A 359 16.11 -0.01 -11.96
C TYR A 359 14.81 0.58 -11.41
N ASN A 360 14.10 -0.17 -10.55
CA ASN A 360 12.78 0.21 -10.02
C ASN A 360 11.80 0.63 -11.15
N ILE A 361 11.73 -0.20 -12.18
CA ILE A 361 10.86 -0.03 -13.34
C ILE A 361 9.42 -0.29 -12.89
N LEU A 362 8.57 0.72 -13.05
CA LEU A 362 7.18 0.78 -12.61
C LEU A 362 6.25 0.87 -13.82
N ILE A 363 5.14 0.15 -13.77
CA ILE A 363 4.05 0.17 -14.74
C ILE A 363 2.83 0.78 -14.06
N ASN A 364 2.23 1.82 -14.67
CA ASN A 364 0.96 2.39 -14.25
C ASN A 364 0.02 2.51 -15.46
N GLY A 365 -0.78 1.47 -15.69
CA GLY A 365 -1.61 1.35 -16.88
C GLY A 365 -0.76 1.25 -18.16
N SER A 366 -0.73 2.32 -18.96
CA SER A 366 0.11 2.43 -20.16
C SER A 366 1.41 3.22 -19.95
N GLU A 367 1.57 3.90 -18.82
CA GLU A 367 2.79 4.62 -18.46
C GLU A 367 3.81 3.63 -17.87
N ILE A 368 5.06 3.71 -18.31
CA ILE A 368 6.17 2.95 -17.75
C ILE A 368 7.29 3.93 -17.42
N THR A 369 7.73 3.92 -16.18
CA THR A 369 8.84 4.75 -15.68
C THR A 369 9.93 3.84 -15.08
N ALA A 370 11.13 4.37 -14.96
CA ALA A 370 12.24 3.73 -14.27
C ALA A 370 13.12 4.79 -13.62
N ASN A 371 13.94 4.36 -12.66
CA ASN A 371 15.09 5.13 -12.24
C ASN A 371 16.32 4.70 -13.05
N ASP A 372 17.20 5.65 -13.31
CA ASP A 372 18.53 5.43 -13.86
C ASP A 372 19.53 6.40 -13.22
N ASN A 373 20.82 6.13 -13.42
CA ASN A 373 21.91 7.09 -13.21
C ASN A 373 22.80 7.19 -14.46
N HIS A 374 22.34 6.63 -15.60
CA HIS A 374 23.17 6.25 -16.76
C HIS A 374 24.43 5.42 -16.39
N ASP A 375 24.36 4.61 -15.33
CA ASP A 375 25.45 3.72 -14.90
C ASP A 375 25.74 2.66 -15.97
N ILE A 376 26.96 2.65 -16.50
CA ILE A 376 27.51 1.54 -17.31
C ILE A 376 28.29 0.62 -16.37
N GLU A 377 28.01 -0.68 -16.41
CA GLU A 377 28.58 -1.67 -15.50
C GLU A 377 29.79 -2.42 -16.09
N GLY A 378 30.55 -3.09 -15.22
CA GLY A 378 31.78 -3.81 -15.57
C GLY A 378 33.02 -2.92 -15.69
N TYR A 379 34.19 -3.56 -15.62
CA TYR A 379 35.47 -2.91 -15.89
C TYR A 379 36.46 -3.93 -16.44
N SER A 380 37.12 -3.58 -17.54
CA SER A 380 38.09 -4.45 -18.20
C SER A 380 39.41 -3.73 -18.42
N SER A 381 40.51 -4.42 -18.10
CA SER A 381 41.82 -4.09 -18.66
C SER A 381 41.80 -4.36 -20.17
N LEU A 382 42.45 -3.48 -20.92
CA LEU A 382 42.87 -3.71 -22.29
C LEU A 382 44.39 -4.00 -22.27
N ASP A 383 44.98 -4.27 -23.43
CA ASP A 383 46.43 -4.53 -23.52
C ASP A 383 47.29 -3.40 -22.91
N GLY A 384 48.45 -3.80 -22.40
CA GLY A 384 49.46 -2.89 -21.85
C GLY A 384 49.01 -2.17 -20.58
N TRP A 385 48.55 -0.93 -20.73
CA TRP A 385 48.05 -0.07 -19.64
C TRP A 385 46.66 0.51 -19.95
N GLY A 386 45.99 0.01 -21.00
CA GLY A 386 44.64 0.42 -21.34
C GLY A 386 43.58 -0.16 -20.40
N SER A 387 42.43 0.50 -20.29
CA SER A 387 41.23 -0.04 -19.63
C SER A 387 39.98 0.71 -20.08
N THR A 388 38.82 0.10 -19.89
CA THR A 388 37.51 0.73 -20.14
C THR A 388 36.46 0.16 -19.17
N ILE A 389 35.38 0.92 -18.96
CA ILE A 389 34.15 0.40 -18.36
C ILE A 389 33.51 -0.57 -19.37
N GLY A 390 32.81 -1.60 -18.86
CA GLY A 390 32.33 -2.73 -19.65
C GLY A 390 33.21 -3.98 -19.56
N TYR A 391 32.80 -5.03 -20.27
CA TYR A 391 33.36 -6.37 -20.23
C TYR A 391 33.98 -6.77 -21.58
N THR A 392 35.25 -7.18 -21.59
CA THR A 392 35.89 -7.81 -22.78
C THR A 392 35.52 -9.29 -22.92
N ASN A 393 35.06 -9.93 -21.84
CA ASN A 393 34.59 -11.33 -21.84
C ASN A 393 33.05 -11.38 -21.66
N PRO A 394 32.28 -11.89 -22.64
CA PRO A 394 30.82 -11.98 -22.52
C PRO A 394 30.33 -13.01 -21.51
N LEU A 395 31.09 -14.08 -21.22
CA LEU A 395 30.72 -15.07 -20.21
C LEU A 395 30.81 -14.44 -18.81
N THR A 396 31.83 -13.62 -18.56
CA THR A 396 31.94 -12.80 -17.34
C THR A 396 30.83 -11.75 -17.29
N CYS A 397 30.54 -11.05 -18.39
CA CYS A 397 29.44 -10.09 -18.50
C CYS A 397 28.10 -10.73 -18.09
N TYR A 398 27.71 -11.84 -18.73
CA TYR A 398 26.47 -12.54 -18.44
C TYR A 398 26.44 -13.05 -16.99
N ALA A 399 27.53 -13.67 -16.50
CA ALA A 399 27.61 -14.20 -15.15
C ALA A 399 27.50 -13.09 -14.09
N GLU A 400 28.21 -11.97 -14.21
CA GLU A 400 28.12 -10.89 -13.23
C GLU A 400 26.73 -10.23 -13.21
N LEU A 401 26.06 -10.13 -14.37
CA LEU A 401 24.70 -9.59 -14.46
C LEU A 401 23.60 -10.55 -13.98
N THR A 402 23.90 -11.82 -13.71
CA THR A 402 22.90 -12.85 -13.34
C THR A 402 23.23 -13.56 -12.03
N GLU A 403 24.42 -14.16 -11.91
CA GLU A 403 24.85 -14.94 -10.75
C GLU A 403 25.01 -14.08 -9.49
N SER A 404 25.34 -12.80 -9.64
CA SER A 404 25.42 -11.83 -8.53
C SER A 404 24.05 -11.57 -7.88
N TYR A 405 22.96 -11.78 -8.61
CA TYR A 405 21.59 -11.48 -8.18
C TYR A 405 20.78 -12.74 -7.84
N LYS A 406 21.26 -13.93 -8.23
CA LYS A 406 20.52 -15.20 -8.22
C LYS A 406 19.89 -15.63 -6.90
N ASP A 407 20.36 -15.13 -5.76
CA ASP A 407 19.80 -15.45 -4.45
C ASP A 407 18.43 -14.78 -4.27
N ASN A 408 18.30 -13.51 -4.63
CA ASN A 408 17.12 -12.67 -4.37
C ASN A 408 16.27 -12.34 -5.59
N TYR A 409 16.79 -12.54 -6.81
CA TYR A 409 16.12 -12.18 -8.06
C TYR A 409 15.90 -13.41 -8.95
N ASN A 410 14.84 -13.38 -9.74
CA ASN A 410 14.68 -14.18 -10.95
C ASN A 410 15.32 -13.41 -12.11
N ASN A 411 15.97 -14.12 -13.02
CA ASN A 411 16.71 -13.51 -14.11
C ASN A 411 16.10 -13.96 -15.45
N GLU A 412 15.74 -13.00 -16.30
CA GLU A 412 15.29 -13.19 -17.69
C GLU A 412 16.35 -12.57 -18.60
N ALA A 413 16.71 -13.24 -19.71
CA ALA A 413 17.69 -12.72 -20.66
C ALA A 413 17.22 -13.00 -22.09
N GLY A 414 17.57 -12.12 -23.02
CA GLY A 414 17.11 -12.23 -24.40
C GLY A 414 17.83 -11.31 -25.38
N ASP A 415 17.39 -11.40 -26.63
CA ASP A 415 17.88 -10.67 -27.81
C ASP A 415 19.37 -10.88 -28.14
N GLY A 416 19.96 -11.99 -27.66
CA GLY A 416 21.26 -12.53 -28.06
C GLY A 416 22.16 -12.94 -26.90
N ILE A 417 22.12 -12.20 -25.78
CA ILE A 417 23.01 -12.40 -24.64
C ILE A 417 22.76 -13.73 -23.90
N GLU A 418 21.57 -14.32 -24.04
CA GLU A 418 21.19 -15.60 -23.45
C GLU A 418 22.01 -16.79 -23.97
N VAL A 419 22.75 -16.63 -25.08
CA VAL A 419 23.70 -17.65 -25.57
C VAL A 419 24.80 -17.98 -24.55
N TYR A 420 25.12 -17.05 -23.66
CA TYR A 420 26.14 -17.20 -22.61
C TYR A 420 25.60 -17.86 -21.32
N SER A 421 24.29 -18.17 -21.26
CA SER A 421 23.63 -18.79 -20.09
C SER A 421 24.06 -20.23 -19.80
N THR A 422 24.58 -20.93 -20.80
CA THR A 422 25.03 -22.33 -20.73
C THR A 422 26.29 -22.51 -21.58
N HIS A 423 27.08 -23.53 -21.25
CA HIS A 423 28.34 -23.84 -21.91
C HIS A 423 28.67 -25.33 -21.75
N GLU A 424 29.55 -25.84 -22.59
CA GLU A 424 30.13 -27.18 -22.44
C GLU A 424 31.56 -27.07 -21.88
N ASP A 425 31.87 -27.90 -20.88
CA ASP A 425 33.20 -27.99 -20.27
C ASP A 425 34.22 -28.61 -21.23
N ILE A 426 35.39 -27.97 -21.33
CA ILE A 426 36.55 -28.48 -22.09
C ILE A 426 37.40 -29.35 -21.16
N THR A 427 37.40 -30.67 -21.39
CA THR A 427 38.04 -31.67 -20.52
C THR A 427 39.30 -32.29 -21.13
N LYS A 428 39.41 -32.28 -22.45
CA LYS A 428 40.53 -32.78 -23.27
C LYS A 428 40.67 -31.94 -24.55
N ILE A 429 41.80 -32.05 -25.23
CA ILE A 429 42.13 -31.27 -26.45
C ILE A 429 41.12 -31.54 -27.58
N ASP A 430 40.64 -32.78 -27.68
CA ASP A 430 39.60 -33.22 -28.64
C ASP A 430 38.22 -32.57 -28.44
N ASP A 431 37.94 -31.98 -27.27
CA ASP A 431 36.67 -31.26 -27.04
C ASP A 431 36.66 -29.90 -27.76
N ILE A 432 37.84 -29.41 -28.17
CA ILE A 432 38.04 -28.18 -28.94
C ILE A 432 38.11 -28.53 -30.44
N SER A 433 37.24 -27.92 -31.25
CA SER A 433 37.16 -28.22 -32.69
C SER A 433 38.46 -27.91 -33.44
N VAL A 434 38.82 -28.77 -34.40
CA VAL A 434 40.05 -28.65 -35.20
C VAL A 434 40.16 -27.28 -35.89
N ASP A 435 39.05 -26.72 -36.39
CA ASP A 435 39.04 -25.41 -37.02
C ASP A 435 39.33 -24.26 -36.03
N PHE A 436 38.85 -24.36 -34.79
CA PHE A 436 39.19 -23.38 -33.74
C PHE A 436 40.63 -23.54 -33.25
N ARG A 437 41.13 -24.78 -33.08
CA ARG A 437 42.56 -25.00 -32.76
C ARG A 437 43.47 -24.48 -33.87
N ASN A 438 43.10 -24.66 -35.14
CA ASN A 438 43.79 -24.08 -36.29
C ASN A 438 43.79 -22.53 -36.27
N ALA A 439 42.69 -21.90 -35.86
CA ALA A 439 42.64 -20.44 -35.70
C ALA A 439 43.59 -19.95 -34.59
N LEU A 440 43.56 -20.59 -33.43
CA LEU A 440 44.50 -20.29 -32.33
C LEU A 440 45.96 -20.58 -32.71
N TYR A 441 46.24 -21.55 -33.59
CA TYR A 441 47.58 -21.78 -34.15
C TYR A 441 48.07 -20.57 -34.95
N VAL A 442 47.20 -19.92 -35.73
CA VAL A 442 47.54 -18.68 -36.45
C VAL A 442 47.78 -17.53 -35.48
N GLU A 443 46.90 -17.33 -34.49
CA GLU A 443 47.07 -16.27 -33.48
C GLU A 443 48.37 -16.43 -32.65
N ALA A 444 48.67 -17.67 -32.23
CA ALA A 444 49.92 -18.00 -31.55
C ALA A 444 51.14 -17.73 -32.43
N LYS A 445 51.07 -18.07 -33.73
CA LYS A 445 52.13 -17.79 -34.70
C LYS A 445 52.36 -16.29 -34.86
N ASP A 446 51.32 -15.51 -35.07
CA ASP A 446 51.41 -14.07 -35.32
C ASP A 446 51.90 -13.32 -34.08
N THR A 447 51.55 -13.81 -32.88
CA THR A 447 52.11 -13.36 -31.60
C THR A 447 53.63 -13.53 -31.54
N ILE A 448 54.12 -14.72 -31.91
CA ILE A 448 55.55 -15.05 -31.91
C ILE A 448 56.29 -14.27 -33.02
N GLU A 449 55.75 -14.20 -34.23
CA GLU A 449 56.36 -13.45 -35.34
C GLU A 449 56.39 -11.94 -35.06
N SER A 450 55.39 -11.39 -34.37
CA SER A 450 55.40 -10.01 -33.87
C SER A 450 56.50 -9.75 -32.84
N TYR A 451 56.73 -10.68 -31.90
CA TYR A 451 57.87 -10.60 -30.99
C TYR A 451 59.20 -10.67 -31.76
N ILE A 452 59.34 -11.61 -32.70
CA ILE A 452 60.55 -11.80 -33.51
C ILE A 452 60.88 -10.52 -34.29
N ALA A 453 59.92 -9.96 -35.03
CA ALA A 453 60.10 -8.74 -35.81
C ALA A 453 60.50 -7.53 -34.97
N LYS A 454 60.04 -7.47 -33.71
CA LYS A 454 60.34 -6.39 -32.76
C LYS A 454 61.69 -6.54 -32.04
N ASN A 455 62.14 -7.78 -31.76
CA ASN A 455 63.27 -8.03 -30.84
C ASN A 455 64.47 -8.72 -31.49
N TYR A 456 64.29 -9.59 -32.49
CA TYR A 456 65.41 -10.30 -33.13
C TYR A 456 66.11 -9.40 -34.14
N THR A 457 67.25 -8.86 -33.72
CA THR A 457 68.07 -7.93 -34.51
C THR A 457 69.46 -8.50 -34.80
N GLU A 458 70.29 -7.74 -35.53
CA GLU A 458 71.72 -8.01 -35.71
C GLU A 458 72.12 -9.37 -36.33
N GLY A 459 71.25 -9.96 -37.15
CA GLY A 459 71.51 -11.22 -37.85
C GLY A 459 71.10 -12.47 -37.07
N THR A 460 70.28 -12.32 -36.03
CA THR A 460 69.55 -13.42 -35.39
C THR A 460 68.38 -13.87 -36.27
N THR A 461 68.22 -15.18 -36.46
CA THR A 461 67.24 -15.79 -37.36
C THR A 461 66.65 -17.05 -36.76
N LEU A 462 65.32 -17.20 -36.83
CA LEU A 462 64.62 -18.44 -36.52
C LEU A 462 64.36 -19.21 -37.82
N THR A 463 64.79 -20.47 -37.88
CA THR A 463 64.56 -21.39 -39.01
C THR A 463 63.76 -22.60 -38.53
N GLU A 464 63.23 -23.41 -39.45
CA GLU A 464 62.45 -24.62 -39.11
C GLU A 464 61.24 -24.32 -38.20
N PHE A 465 60.67 -23.11 -38.34
CA PHE A 465 59.60 -22.60 -37.49
C PHE A 465 58.25 -23.21 -37.88
N GLY A 466 57.57 -23.83 -36.92
CA GLY A 466 56.27 -24.47 -37.12
C GLY A 466 55.61 -24.93 -35.82
N GLY A 467 54.34 -25.30 -35.89
CA GLY A 467 53.62 -25.91 -34.77
C GLY A 467 54.27 -27.24 -34.37
N PHE A 468 54.31 -27.51 -33.07
CA PHE A 468 54.98 -28.68 -32.48
C PHE A 468 54.06 -29.53 -31.62
N GLY A 469 53.08 -28.93 -30.93
CA GLY A 469 52.11 -29.66 -30.13
C GLY A 469 51.18 -28.75 -29.33
N GLU A 470 50.23 -29.36 -28.63
CA GLU A 470 49.19 -28.70 -27.83
C GLU A 470 49.24 -29.25 -26.39
N TYR A 471 49.17 -28.40 -25.36
CA TYR A 471 48.83 -28.80 -23.98
C TYR A 471 47.47 -28.22 -23.60
N LEU A 472 46.66 -28.98 -22.86
CA LEU A 472 45.51 -28.46 -22.13
C LEU A 472 45.67 -28.78 -20.65
N LEU A 473 45.46 -27.79 -19.78
CA LEU A 473 45.34 -27.96 -18.34
C LEU A 473 43.91 -27.63 -17.93
N VAL A 474 43.22 -28.53 -17.22
CA VAL A 474 41.81 -28.36 -16.81
C VAL A 474 41.74 -28.29 -15.29
N ALA A 475 41.04 -27.29 -14.75
CA ALA A 475 41.00 -27.07 -13.30
C ALA A 475 40.21 -28.18 -12.59
N LYS A 476 40.72 -28.63 -11.44
CA LYS A 476 40.04 -29.62 -10.59
C LYS A 476 38.77 -29.08 -9.90
N SER A 477 38.51 -27.78 -10.03
CA SER A 477 37.29 -27.10 -9.61
C SER A 477 36.97 -26.04 -10.65
N ILE A 478 35.81 -26.16 -11.30
CA ILE A 478 35.28 -25.22 -12.29
C ILE A 478 34.42 -24.17 -11.56
N GLY A 479 34.38 -22.94 -12.07
CA GLY A 479 33.58 -21.84 -11.50
C GLY A 479 33.28 -20.74 -12.52
N THR A 480 32.76 -19.60 -12.05
CA THR A 480 32.38 -18.45 -12.89
C THR A 480 33.55 -17.56 -13.31
N ASP A 481 34.75 -17.81 -12.79
CA ASP A 481 36.00 -17.19 -13.27
C ASP A 481 36.54 -18.04 -14.44
N PHE A 482 35.92 -17.88 -15.61
CA PHE A 482 36.14 -18.73 -16.78
C PHE A 482 37.62 -18.85 -17.19
N ALA A 483 38.40 -17.78 -17.03
CA ALA A 483 39.84 -17.75 -17.29
C ALA A 483 40.66 -18.72 -16.41
N LYS A 484 40.10 -19.24 -15.31
CA LYS A 484 40.75 -20.24 -14.45
C LYS A 484 40.26 -21.66 -14.68
N ASN A 485 39.18 -21.87 -15.43
CA ASN A 485 38.59 -23.20 -15.62
C ASN A 485 39.49 -24.14 -16.46
N ASN A 486 40.23 -23.59 -17.41
CA ASN A 486 41.30 -24.29 -18.12
C ASN A 486 42.37 -23.31 -18.64
N LYS A 487 43.52 -23.85 -19.03
CA LYS A 487 44.64 -23.16 -19.68
C LYS A 487 45.07 -23.97 -20.88
N TYR A 488 44.96 -23.40 -22.08
CA TYR A 488 45.29 -24.07 -23.32
C TYR A 488 46.56 -23.47 -23.93
N PHE A 489 47.54 -24.31 -24.27
CA PHE A 489 48.84 -23.88 -24.77
C PHE A 489 49.11 -24.43 -26.16
N ILE A 490 49.37 -23.55 -27.11
CA ILE A 490 49.90 -23.94 -28.43
C ILE A 490 51.41 -23.76 -28.43
N VAL A 491 52.14 -24.85 -28.69
CA VAL A 491 53.61 -24.87 -28.73
C VAL A 491 54.08 -24.78 -30.17
N TYR A 492 54.73 -23.68 -30.51
CA TYR A 492 55.59 -23.61 -31.70
C TYR A 492 57.02 -24.05 -31.36
N LYS A 493 57.76 -24.52 -32.37
CA LYS A 493 59.18 -24.85 -32.30
C LYS A 493 59.94 -24.15 -33.43
N GLY A 494 61.19 -23.79 -33.19
CA GLY A 494 62.13 -23.41 -34.25
C GLY A 494 63.59 -23.50 -33.81
N THR A 495 64.49 -23.50 -34.78
CA THR A 495 65.95 -23.48 -34.57
C THR A 495 66.45 -22.03 -34.66
N LEU A 496 66.80 -21.47 -33.51
CA LEU A 496 67.29 -20.10 -33.36
C LEU A 496 68.81 -20.07 -33.60
N SER A 497 69.25 -19.16 -34.46
CA SER A 497 70.65 -19.03 -34.89
C SER A 497 71.06 -17.55 -35.03
N ASN A 498 72.37 -17.28 -35.10
CA ASN A 498 72.87 -15.94 -35.40
C ASN A 498 74.05 -15.99 -36.39
N SER A 499 73.94 -15.24 -37.48
CA SER A 499 74.90 -15.25 -38.61
C SER A 499 76.31 -14.73 -38.28
N LYS A 500 76.50 -14.09 -37.12
CA LYS A 500 77.81 -13.66 -36.61
C LYS A 500 78.44 -14.68 -35.65
N ASN A 501 77.88 -15.89 -35.51
CA ASN A 501 78.30 -16.95 -34.58
C ASN A 501 78.35 -16.51 -33.10
N ARG A 502 77.45 -15.61 -32.72
CA ARG A 502 77.35 -15.04 -31.36
C ARG A 502 76.85 -16.04 -30.30
N PHE A 503 76.15 -17.08 -30.74
CA PHE A 503 75.75 -18.25 -29.99
C PHE A 503 75.63 -19.44 -30.95
N LYS A 504 75.66 -20.67 -30.43
CA LYS A 504 75.42 -21.89 -31.23
C LYS A 504 73.94 -21.97 -31.59
N ALA A 505 73.61 -22.54 -32.76
CA ALA A 505 72.21 -22.79 -33.10
C ALA A 505 71.53 -23.66 -32.03
N VAL A 506 70.34 -23.25 -31.57
CA VAL A 506 69.62 -23.88 -30.46
C VAL A 506 68.14 -24.05 -30.82
N THR A 507 67.52 -25.14 -30.42
CA THR A 507 66.06 -25.27 -30.52
C THR A 507 65.40 -24.41 -29.45
N VAL A 508 64.34 -23.68 -29.82
CA VAL A 508 63.49 -22.95 -28.88
C VAL A 508 62.04 -23.39 -29.08
N TYR A 509 61.35 -23.61 -27.96
CA TYR A 509 59.92 -23.90 -27.89
C TYR A 509 59.19 -22.65 -27.40
N PHE A 510 58.14 -22.25 -28.11
CA PHE A 510 57.36 -21.04 -27.88
C PHE A 510 55.90 -21.46 -27.54
N PRO A 511 55.59 -21.76 -26.27
CA PRO A 511 54.23 -21.99 -25.82
C PRO A 511 53.47 -20.66 -25.72
N VAL A 512 52.31 -20.54 -26.37
CA VAL A 512 51.39 -19.40 -26.25
C VAL A 512 50.15 -19.84 -25.47
N GLU A 513 49.81 -19.10 -24.40
CA GLU A 513 48.78 -19.46 -23.42
C GLU A 513 47.46 -18.72 -23.66
N PHE A 514 46.37 -19.49 -23.75
CA PHE A 514 44.99 -19.06 -23.90
C PHE A 514 44.19 -19.58 -22.69
N ASP A 515 43.78 -18.67 -21.80
CA ASP A 515 43.05 -18.97 -20.58
C ASP A 515 41.54 -19.07 -20.83
N GLY A 516 40.89 -20.09 -20.26
CA GLY A 516 39.45 -20.26 -20.23
C GLY A 516 38.79 -20.47 -21.58
N VAL A 517 39.27 -21.45 -22.36
CA VAL A 517 38.60 -21.93 -23.58
C VAL A 517 37.24 -22.51 -23.19
N THR A 518 36.15 -21.94 -23.69
CA THR A 518 34.78 -22.32 -23.34
C THR A 518 33.98 -22.52 -24.62
N LYS A 519 33.19 -23.61 -24.70
CA LYS A 519 32.34 -23.90 -25.85
C LYS A 519 30.90 -23.46 -25.59
N LEU A 520 30.32 -22.72 -26.53
CA LEU A 520 28.95 -22.22 -26.48
C LEU A 520 27.93 -23.23 -27.02
N PRO A 521 26.62 -23.08 -26.70
CA PRO A 521 25.56 -23.92 -27.24
C PRO A 521 25.39 -23.81 -28.76
N THR A 522 25.92 -22.75 -29.38
CA THR A 522 26.01 -22.59 -30.85
C THR A 522 27.06 -23.50 -31.50
N GLY A 523 27.94 -24.11 -30.71
CA GLY A 523 29.12 -24.84 -31.18
C GLY A 523 30.35 -23.95 -31.43
N GLU A 524 30.23 -22.64 -31.18
CA GLU A 524 31.35 -21.68 -31.21
C GLU A 524 32.19 -21.77 -29.91
N TYR A 525 33.38 -21.16 -29.93
CA TYR A 525 34.32 -21.19 -28.80
C TYR A 525 34.79 -19.78 -28.45
N ILE A 526 35.03 -19.54 -27.16
CA ILE A 526 35.55 -18.29 -26.61
C ILE A 526 36.83 -18.58 -25.83
N VAL A 527 37.86 -17.76 -26.03
CA VAL A 527 39.00 -17.64 -25.11
C VAL A 527 38.68 -16.54 -24.10
N SER A 528 38.83 -16.82 -22.80
CA SER A 528 38.54 -15.85 -21.74
C SER A 528 39.67 -14.83 -21.51
N THR A 529 40.93 -15.19 -21.79
CA THR A 529 42.06 -14.25 -21.87
C THR A 529 43.20 -14.85 -22.67
N HIS A 530 43.74 -14.12 -23.66
CA HIS A 530 45.02 -14.47 -24.28
C HIS A 530 46.18 -13.90 -23.44
N LYS A 531 47.20 -14.71 -23.12
CA LYS A 531 48.37 -14.31 -22.29
C LYS A 531 49.65 -14.06 -23.09
N GLY A 532 49.69 -14.45 -24.36
CA GLY A 532 50.89 -14.42 -25.18
C GLY A 532 51.86 -15.56 -24.87
N THR A 533 53.11 -15.42 -25.31
CA THR A 533 54.14 -16.46 -25.15
C THR A 533 54.65 -16.57 -23.72
N VAL A 534 54.64 -17.78 -23.17
CA VAL A 534 55.09 -18.11 -21.81
C VAL A 534 56.57 -18.53 -21.81
N GLY A 535 57.27 -18.18 -20.73
CA GLY A 535 58.67 -18.55 -20.50
C GLY A 535 59.68 -17.54 -21.04
N TYR A 536 60.90 -17.61 -20.50
CA TYR A 536 62.03 -16.80 -20.93
C TYR A 536 63.33 -17.52 -20.58
N SER A 537 64.21 -17.72 -21.56
CA SER A 537 65.39 -18.57 -21.46
C SER A 537 66.65 -17.87 -21.91
N SER A 538 67.75 -18.07 -21.18
CA SER A 538 69.09 -17.73 -21.65
C SER A 538 69.55 -18.74 -22.71
N ILE A 539 70.10 -18.27 -23.82
CA ILE A 539 70.66 -19.14 -24.86
C ILE A 539 71.98 -19.75 -24.34
N PRO A 540 72.13 -21.09 -24.33
CA PRO A 540 73.31 -21.77 -23.80
C PRO A 540 74.65 -21.26 -24.34
N ASP A 541 75.68 -21.31 -23.48
CA ASP A 541 77.03 -20.78 -23.73
C ASP A 541 77.10 -19.29 -24.13
N SER A 542 76.05 -18.49 -23.86
CA SER A 542 75.97 -17.11 -24.34
C SER A 542 75.36 -16.12 -23.33
N TRP A 543 75.42 -14.83 -23.69
CA TRP A 543 74.78 -13.72 -22.98
C TRP A 543 73.45 -13.27 -23.63
N TYR A 544 72.95 -14.06 -24.58
CA TYR A 544 71.67 -13.83 -25.25
C TYR A 544 70.54 -14.59 -24.55
N SER A 545 69.31 -14.17 -24.83
CA SER A 545 68.10 -14.75 -24.28
C SER A 545 66.92 -14.53 -25.23
N THR A 546 65.83 -15.25 -25.01
CA THR A 546 64.57 -15.09 -25.74
C THR A 546 63.37 -15.57 -24.91
N ILE A 547 62.17 -15.23 -25.33
CA ILE A 547 60.92 -15.81 -24.82
C ILE A 547 60.83 -17.30 -25.15
N GLY A 548 60.05 -18.04 -24.37
CA GLY A 548 59.97 -19.50 -24.48
C GLY A 548 61.14 -20.24 -23.82
N TYR A 549 61.34 -21.48 -24.25
CA TYR A 549 62.18 -22.47 -23.58
C TYR A 549 63.24 -23.06 -24.51
N THR A 550 64.49 -23.10 -24.07
CA THR A 550 65.58 -23.82 -24.77
C THR A 550 65.66 -25.31 -24.42
N ASP A 551 64.98 -25.74 -23.36
CA ASP A 551 64.80 -27.14 -22.98
C ASP A 551 63.30 -27.48 -22.87
N GLY A 552 62.89 -28.58 -23.51
CA GLY A 552 61.50 -29.05 -23.48
C GLY A 552 61.09 -29.57 -22.09
N ALA A 553 62.02 -30.14 -21.31
CA ALA A 553 61.75 -30.59 -19.95
C ALA A 553 61.58 -29.42 -18.98
N GLU A 554 62.26 -28.29 -19.19
CA GLU A 554 62.00 -27.06 -18.43
C GLU A 554 60.61 -26.48 -18.77
N MET A 555 60.24 -26.46 -20.06
CA MET A 555 58.89 -26.10 -20.50
C MET A 555 57.82 -26.98 -19.86
N TYR A 556 57.99 -28.31 -19.89
CA TYR A 556 57.07 -29.28 -19.29
C TYR A 556 56.92 -29.05 -17.78
N ASN A 557 58.03 -28.80 -17.08
CA ASN A 557 57.97 -28.57 -15.63
C ASN A 557 57.33 -27.22 -15.26
N ALA A 558 57.53 -26.18 -16.08
CA ALA A 558 56.89 -24.88 -15.88
C ALA A 558 55.39 -24.91 -16.19
N ILE A 559 54.98 -25.53 -17.31
CA ILE A 559 53.57 -25.61 -17.71
C ILE A 559 52.84 -26.67 -16.90
N VAL A 560 53.24 -27.95 -17.01
CA VAL A 560 52.52 -29.09 -16.46
C VAL A 560 52.85 -29.28 -14.98
N THR A 561 54.10 -29.64 -14.65
CA THR A 561 54.45 -30.10 -13.29
C THR A 561 54.12 -29.08 -12.21
N SER A 562 54.39 -27.80 -12.45
CA SER A 562 54.13 -26.70 -11.49
C SER A 562 52.64 -26.42 -11.25
N ASN A 563 51.74 -26.94 -12.10
CA ASN A 563 50.30 -26.72 -12.01
C ASN A 563 49.50 -28.00 -11.62
N ARG A 564 50.15 -29.17 -11.60
CA ARG A 564 49.51 -30.49 -11.32
C ARG A 564 48.74 -30.59 -10.00
N ASP A 565 48.98 -29.71 -9.03
CA ASP A 565 48.20 -29.68 -7.78
C ASP A 565 46.77 -29.13 -8.00
N ASN A 566 46.61 -28.13 -8.88
CA ASN A 566 45.33 -27.46 -9.13
C ASN A 566 44.64 -27.94 -10.42
N TYR A 567 45.40 -28.46 -11.39
CA TYR A 567 44.91 -28.85 -12.72
C TYR A 567 45.17 -30.35 -13.01
N THR A 568 44.28 -30.98 -13.77
CA THR A 568 44.60 -32.15 -14.61
C THR A 568 45.17 -31.67 -15.95
N TYR A 569 45.72 -32.56 -16.78
CA TYR A 569 46.28 -32.18 -18.07
C TYR A 569 46.05 -33.22 -19.17
N ASP A 570 46.13 -32.75 -20.42
CA ASP A 570 46.13 -33.51 -21.68
C ASP A 570 47.18 -32.91 -22.63
N MET A 571 47.75 -33.69 -23.55
CA MET A 571 48.78 -33.20 -24.51
C MET A 571 48.92 -34.07 -25.75
N THR A 572 49.42 -33.47 -26.85
CA THR A 572 49.76 -34.23 -28.07
C THR A 572 51.00 -35.11 -27.88
N GLU A 573 51.11 -36.17 -28.69
CA GLU A 573 52.14 -37.21 -28.55
C GLU A 573 53.59 -36.67 -28.62
N GLU A 574 53.82 -35.57 -29.34
CA GLU A 574 55.12 -34.93 -29.51
C GLU A 574 55.68 -34.33 -28.21
N LEU A 575 54.79 -33.91 -27.29
CA LEU A 575 55.15 -33.23 -26.04
C LEU A 575 55.43 -34.20 -24.88
N LYS A 576 54.88 -35.42 -24.95
CA LYS A 576 55.07 -36.48 -23.93
C LYS A 576 56.55 -36.78 -23.68
N ALA A 577 57.36 -36.69 -24.72
CA ALA A 577 58.81 -36.87 -24.70
C ALA A 577 59.57 -35.93 -23.73
N PHE A 578 58.91 -34.94 -23.13
CA PHE A 578 59.50 -34.01 -22.16
C PHE A 578 59.17 -34.28 -20.68
N GLY A 579 58.28 -35.22 -20.35
CA GLY A 579 57.97 -35.49 -18.92
C GLY A 579 56.84 -36.47 -18.57
N GLU A 580 56.37 -37.30 -19.50
CA GLU A 580 55.50 -38.46 -19.19
C GLU A 580 56.31 -39.76 -19.01
#